data_AF-A0A7S0HTT7-F1
#
_entry.id   AF-A0A7S0HTT7-F1
#
_cell.length_a   1.000
_cell.length_b   1.000
_cell.length_c   1.000
_cell.angle_alpha   90.00
_cell.angle_beta   90.00
_cell.angle_gamma   90.00
#
_symmetry.space_group_name_H-M   'P 1'
#
loop_
_entity.id
_entity.type
_entity.pdbx_description
1 polymer ?
#
loop_
_entity_poly.entity_id
_entity_poly.type
_entity_poly.pdbx_seq_one_letter_code
_entity_poly.pdbx_strand_id
1 'polypeptide(L)'
;RKHDAQYMALAARICETCMAMYTRTRTGLAPEYVTFAKGKDMQVPRGGAFNIGRPETAESLYVMWYYTRDPKYREWGWQIFEAFEKHAFAYSGWCSPPDVENPGRKCDDKMESFVLAETMKYLFLLFDVDYPVPLDKYVLNTEAHPLGKIGLPSWVKPDPDDIRKS
;
A
#
# COMPACT_ATOMS: atom_id res chain seq x y z
N ARG A 1 24.60 -3.59 2.23
CA ARG A 1 25.29 -2.42 2.86
C ARG A 1 25.07 -2.43 4.37
N LYS A 2 25.82 -1.60 5.11
CA LYS A 2 25.86 -1.51 6.58
C LYS A 2 24.51 -1.17 7.26
N HIS A 3 23.54 -0.61 6.53
CA HIS A 3 22.21 -0.24 7.03
C HIS A 3 21.02 -0.94 6.34
N ASP A 4 21.25 -1.78 5.32
CA ASP A 4 20.15 -2.39 4.56
C ASP A 4 19.26 -3.25 5.45
N ALA A 5 19.87 -4.00 6.37
CA ALA A 5 19.13 -4.79 7.35
C ALA A 5 18.30 -3.93 8.31
N GLN A 6 18.80 -2.75 8.69
CA GLN A 6 18.07 -1.83 9.57
C GLN A 6 16.87 -1.19 8.83
N TYR A 7 17.05 -0.79 7.58
CA TYR A 7 15.97 -0.25 6.75
C TYR A 7 14.91 -1.30 6.44
N MET A 8 15.31 -2.53 6.10
CA MET A 8 14.35 -3.62 5.87
C MET A 8 13.58 -3.99 7.15
N ALA A 9 14.24 -4.00 8.30
CA ALA A 9 13.57 -4.22 9.59
C ALA A 9 12.59 -3.09 9.91
N LEU A 10 12.96 -1.83 9.66
CA LEU A 10 12.05 -0.70 9.83
C LEU A 10 10.86 -0.77 8.87
N ALA A 11 11.10 -1.08 7.59
CA ALA A 11 10.05 -1.21 6.58
C ALA A 11 9.05 -2.30 6.95
N ALA A 12 9.52 -3.46 7.44
CA ALA A 12 8.66 -4.51 7.95
C ALA A 12 7.78 -4.04 9.12
N ARG A 13 8.35 -3.32 10.10
CA ARG A 13 7.61 -2.78 11.26
C ARG A 13 6.59 -1.70 10.86
N ILE A 14 6.92 -0.88 9.86
CA ILE A 14 5.97 0.09 9.30
C ILE A 14 4.81 -0.67 8.65
N CYS A 15 5.07 -1.69 7.83
CA CYS A 15 4.02 -2.50 7.22
C CYS A 15 3.13 -3.20 8.26
N GLU A 16 3.71 -3.76 9.31
CA GLU A 16 2.97 -4.33 10.45
C GLU A 16 2.03 -3.29 11.09
N THR A 17 2.53 -2.06 11.27
CA THR A 17 1.73 -0.96 11.82
C THR A 17 0.62 -0.54 10.87
N CYS A 18 0.88 -0.43 9.57
CA CYS A 18 -0.14 -0.14 8.56
C CYS A 18 -1.21 -1.23 8.52
N MET A 19 -0.83 -2.51 8.56
CA MET A 19 -1.79 -3.61 8.64
C MET A 19 -2.57 -3.65 9.95
N ALA A 20 -1.98 -3.20 11.06
CA ALA A 20 -2.72 -2.99 12.31
C ALA A 20 -3.83 -1.94 12.15
N MET A 21 -3.69 -0.95 11.24
CA MET A 21 -4.75 0.02 10.94
C MET A 21 -5.97 -0.63 10.26
N TYR A 22 -5.76 -1.68 9.46
CA TYR A 22 -6.85 -2.45 8.84
C TYR A 22 -7.46 -3.43 9.83
N THR A 23 -6.64 -4.25 10.48
CA THR A 23 -7.11 -5.40 11.29
C THR A 23 -7.78 -5.00 12.60
N ARG A 24 -7.63 -3.75 13.05
CA ARG A 24 -8.24 -3.25 14.28
C ARG A 24 -9.59 -2.56 14.09
N THR A 25 -10.01 -2.32 12.85
CA THR A 25 -11.32 -1.73 12.56
C THR A 25 -12.36 -2.82 12.31
N ARG A 26 -13.64 -2.48 12.47
CA ARG A 26 -14.74 -3.46 12.29
C ARG A 26 -14.98 -3.89 10.85
N THR A 27 -14.63 -3.06 9.87
CA THR A 27 -14.72 -3.41 8.44
C THR A 27 -13.48 -4.12 7.91
N GLY A 28 -12.36 -4.11 8.65
CA GLY A 28 -11.08 -4.56 8.11
C GLY A 28 -10.47 -3.57 7.11
N LEU A 29 -10.97 -2.34 7.02
CA LEU A 29 -10.40 -1.25 6.22
C LEU A 29 -9.74 -0.21 7.13
N ALA A 30 -8.59 0.32 6.74
CA ALA A 30 -7.95 1.39 7.49
C ALA A 30 -8.75 2.71 7.44
N PRO A 31 -8.78 3.49 8.52
CA PRO A 31 -9.28 4.86 8.50
C PRO A 31 -8.28 5.80 7.77
N GLU A 32 -8.72 7.00 7.40
CA GLU A 32 -7.89 8.03 6.77
C GLU A 32 -6.68 8.41 7.62
N TYR A 33 -6.89 8.57 8.92
CA TYR A 33 -5.81 8.86 9.85
C TYR A 33 -6.07 8.26 11.23
N VAL A 34 -4.98 7.92 11.90
CA VAL A 34 -4.96 7.43 13.27
C VAL A 34 -4.05 8.32 14.12
N THR A 35 -4.22 8.26 15.43
CA THR A 35 -3.34 8.94 16.38
C THR A 35 -2.69 7.94 17.30
N PHE A 36 -1.44 8.23 17.67
CA PHE A 36 -0.68 7.51 18.68
C PHE A 36 -0.33 8.50 19.79
N ALA A 37 -0.66 8.15 21.03
CA ALA A 37 -0.35 8.95 22.20
C ALA A 37 0.46 8.11 23.20
N LYS A 38 1.26 8.77 24.05
CA LYS A 38 2.10 8.05 25.02
C LYS A 38 1.24 7.14 25.91
N GLY A 39 1.57 5.85 25.94
CA GLY A 39 0.85 4.84 26.72
C GLY A 39 -0.49 4.41 26.14
N LYS A 40 -0.84 4.87 24.93
CA LYS A 40 -2.04 4.47 24.20
C LYS A 40 -1.61 3.88 22.86
N ASP A 41 -2.25 2.78 22.50
CA ASP A 41 -2.13 2.23 21.16
C ASP A 41 -2.93 3.09 20.16
N MET A 42 -2.94 2.67 18.89
CA MET A 42 -3.66 3.30 17.79
C MET A 42 -5.10 3.68 18.16
N GLN A 43 -5.47 4.94 17.89
CA GLN A 43 -6.83 5.44 18.05
C GLN A 43 -7.34 6.06 16.76
N VAL A 44 -8.60 5.79 16.41
CA VAL A 44 -9.31 6.47 15.33
C VAL A 44 -9.98 7.72 15.91
N PRO A 45 -9.47 8.93 15.62
CA PRO A 45 -10.06 10.16 16.13
C PRO A 45 -11.39 10.47 15.45
N ARG A 46 -12.20 11.34 16.08
CA ARG A 46 -13.44 11.82 15.49
C ARG A 46 -13.16 12.51 14.15
N GLY A 47 -13.80 12.04 13.09
CA GLY A 47 -13.61 12.55 11.74
C GLY A 47 -12.44 11.90 10.99
N GLY A 48 -11.75 10.91 11.55
CA GLY A 48 -10.73 10.13 10.85
C GLY A 48 -11.22 8.79 10.32
N ALA A 49 -12.41 8.34 10.71
CA ALA A 49 -12.89 6.98 10.45
C ALA A 49 -13.28 6.67 9.00
N PHE A 50 -13.25 7.65 8.09
CA PHE A 50 -13.62 7.39 6.69
C PHE A 50 -12.47 6.72 5.94
N ASN A 51 -12.80 5.99 4.87
CA ASN A 51 -11.84 5.38 3.95
C ASN A 51 -12.21 5.79 2.53
N ILE A 52 -11.24 6.32 1.78
CA ILE A 52 -11.43 6.74 0.38
C ILE A 52 -10.73 5.79 -0.62
N GLY A 53 -10.34 4.62 -0.15
CA GLY A 53 -9.72 3.59 -0.95
C GLY A 53 -8.23 3.82 -1.28
N ARG A 54 -7.48 4.44 -0.36
CA ARG A 54 -6.08 4.81 -0.57
C ARG A 54 -5.13 3.61 -0.75
N PRO A 55 -4.05 3.76 -1.52
CA PRO A 55 -3.21 2.63 -1.94
C PRO A 55 -2.02 2.32 -1.04
N GLU A 56 -1.64 3.21 -0.12
CA GLU A 56 -0.26 3.27 0.42
C GLU A 56 0.13 1.99 1.18
N THR A 57 -0.84 1.31 1.80
CA THR A 57 -0.59 0.00 2.42
C THR A 57 -0.40 -1.09 1.38
N ALA A 58 -1.29 -1.20 0.38
CA ALA A 58 -1.15 -2.19 -0.70
C ALA A 58 0.16 -2.00 -1.49
N GLU A 59 0.56 -0.75 -1.74
CA GLU A 59 1.87 -0.38 -2.31
C GLU A 59 3.01 -0.97 -1.47
N SER A 60 3.01 -0.69 -0.17
CA SER A 60 4.05 -1.15 0.75
C SER A 60 4.11 -2.69 0.81
N LEU A 61 2.96 -3.36 0.80
CA LEU A 61 2.87 -4.82 0.74
C LEU A 61 3.47 -5.38 -0.55
N TYR A 62 3.17 -4.78 -1.70
CA TYR A 62 3.75 -5.17 -2.98
C TYR A 62 5.28 -5.04 -2.97
N VAL A 63 5.80 -3.89 -2.54
CA VAL A 63 7.25 -3.66 -2.47
C VAL A 63 7.92 -4.66 -1.52
N MET A 64 7.35 -4.88 -0.33
CA MET A 64 7.91 -5.83 0.63
C MET A 64 7.86 -7.27 0.12
N TRP A 65 6.75 -7.69 -0.49
CA TRP A 65 6.66 -9.01 -1.12
C TRP A 65 7.68 -9.17 -2.25
N TYR A 66 7.85 -8.16 -3.10
CA TYR A 66 8.78 -8.22 -4.23
C TYR A 66 10.22 -8.50 -3.77
N TYR A 67 10.68 -7.85 -2.69
CA TYR A 67 12.06 -7.99 -2.20
C TYR A 67 12.27 -9.17 -1.25
N THR A 68 11.27 -9.53 -0.44
CA THR A 68 11.42 -10.57 0.59
C THR A 68 10.85 -11.91 0.20
N ARG A 69 9.87 -11.93 -0.72
CA ARG A 69 9.04 -13.08 -1.08
C ARG A 69 8.32 -13.73 0.11
N ASP A 70 8.20 -13.02 1.23
CA ASP A 70 7.49 -13.48 2.42
C ASP A 70 5.98 -13.57 2.11
N PRO A 71 5.35 -14.75 2.23
CA PRO A 71 3.95 -14.96 1.87
C PRO A 71 2.98 -14.12 2.71
N LYS A 72 3.37 -13.68 3.92
CA LYS A 72 2.50 -12.88 4.79
C LYS A 72 2.00 -11.60 4.10
N TYR A 73 2.80 -11.01 3.22
CA TYR A 73 2.41 -9.79 2.51
C TYR A 73 1.28 -10.03 1.51
N ARG A 74 1.24 -11.22 0.88
CA ARG A 74 0.13 -11.64 0.03
C ARG A 74 -1.12 -11.96 0.84
N GLU A 75 -0.96 -12.64 1.97
CA GLU A 75 -2.07 -12.91 2.90
C GLU A 75 -2.72 -11.61 3.39
N TRP A 76 -1.90 -10.63 3.76
CA TRP A 76 -2.35 -9.29 4.13
C TRP A 76 -3.03 -8.55 2.98
N GLY A 77 -2.47 -8.61 1.77
CA GLY A 77 -3.11 -8.03 0.59
C GLY A 77 -4.46 -8.66 0.28
N TRP A 78 -4.60 -9.98 0.49
CA TRP A 78 -5.85 -10.69 0.32
C TRP A 78 -6.90 -10.23 1.34
N GLN A 79 -6.51 -10.09 2.60
CA GLN A 79 -7.40 -9.55 3.65
C GLN A 79 -7.90 -8.15 3.31
N ILE A 80 -7.03 -7.27 2.78
CA ILE A 80 -7.43 -5.94 2.32
C ILE A 80 -8.45 -6.05 1.19
N PHE A 81 -8.17 -6.89 0.17
CA PHE A 81 -9.07 -7.06 -0.97
C PHE A 81 -10.44 -7.60 -0.54
N GLU A 82 -10.50 -8.61 0.34
CA GLU A 82 -11.75 -9.13 0.87
C GLU A 82 -12.56 -8.07 1.64
N ALA A 83 -11.88 -7.23 2.42
CA ALA A 83 -12.52 -6.11 3.12
C ALA A 83 -13.08 -5.06 2.15
N PHE A 84 -12.34 -4.74 1.07
CA PHE A 84 -12.81 -3.86 -0.01
C PHE A 84 -14.04 -4.43 -0.71
N GLU A 85 -14.00 -5.69 -1.12
CA GLU A 85 -15.13 -6.35 -1.79
C GLU A 85 -16.36 -6.40 -0.89
N LYS A 86 -16.18 -6.61 0.41
CA LYS A 86 -17.30 -6.72 1.35
C LYS A 86 -17.91 -5.38 1.74
N HIS A 87 -17.10 -4.34 1.89
CA HIS A 87 -17.53 -3.07 2.51
C HIS A 87 -17.47 -1.86 1.60
N ALA A 88 -16.75 -1.94 0.48
CA ALA A 88 -16.58 -0.86 -0.49
C ALA A 88 -17.09 -1.22 -1.89
N PHE A 89 -17.56 -2.45 -2.15
CA PHE A 89 -18.13 -2.80 -3.44
C PHE A 89 -19.52 -2.18 -3.64
N ALA A 90 -19.76 -1.65 -4.83
CA ALA A 90 -21.04 -1.14 -5.30
C ALA A 90 -21.35 -1.70 -6.69
N TYR A 91 -22.62 -1.71 -7.10
CA TYR A 91 -23.03 -2.29 -8.40
C TYR A 91 -22.25 -1.73 -9.60
N SER A 92 -21.79 -0.48 -9.53
CA SER A 92 -21.05 0.22 -10.58
C SER A 92 -19.55 0.34 -10.35
N GLY A 93 -18.96 -0.32 -9.34
CA GLY A 93 -17.53 -0.25 -9.03
C GLY A 93 -17.23 -0.34 -7.53
N TRP A 94 -16.39 0.55 -7.02
CA TRP A 94 -16.14 0.70 -5.58
C TRP A 94 -16.57 2.08 -5.09
N CYS A 95 -16.77 2.20 -3.79
CA CYS A 95 -17.20 3.41 -3.10
C CYS A 95 -16.28 3.73 -1.93
N SER A 96 -16.45 4.92 -1.33
CA SER A 96 -15.71 5.35 -0.15
C SER A 96 -16.53 5.05 1.11
N PRO A 97 -16.14 4.07 1.97
CA PRO A 97 -16.84 3.82 3.22
C PRO A 97 -16.67 5.00 4.17
N PRO A 98 -17.74 5.63 4.63
CA PRO A 98 -17.62 6.89 5.36
C PRO A 98 -17.37 6.68 6.87
N ASP A 99 -17.37 5.42 7.34
CA ASP A 99 -17.00 5.03 8.70
C ASP A 99 -16.60 3.54 8.76
N VAL A 100 -15.29 3.26 8.93
CA VAL A 100 -14.72 1.90 9.05
C VAL A 100 -15.09 1.18 10.36
N GLU A 101 -15.70 1.87 11.31
CA GLU A 101 -16.25 1.27 12.54
C GLU A 101 -17.74 0.91 12.40
N ASN A 102 -18.37 1.27 11.28
CA ASN A 102 -19.79 1.01 11.03
C ASN A 102 -20.02 0.22 9.72
N PRO A 103 -19.85 -1.12 9.75
CA PRO A 103 -20.00 -1.97 8.56
C PRO A 103 -21.36 -1.91 7.85
N GLY A 104 -22.41 -1.45 8.53
CA GLY A 104 -23.76 -1.33 7.96
C GLY A 104 -24.06 0.05 7.37
N ARG A 105 -23.13 1.01 7.48
CA ARG A 105 -23.34 2.35 6.94
C ARG A 105 -23.21 2.33 5.42
N LYS A 106 -24.19 2.94 4.74
CA LYS A 106 -24.14 3.11 3.30
C LYS A 106 -22.91 3.91 2.90
N CYS A 107 -22.20 3.39 1.91
CA CYS A 107 -21.10 4.07 1.23
C CYS A 107 -21.49 5.42 0.64
N ASP A 108 -20.51 6.32 0.54
CA ASP A 108 -20.65 7.56 -0.22
C ASP A 108 -20.58 7.25 -1.72
N ASP A 109 -21.33 8.00 -2.53
CA ASP A 109 -21.37 7.86 -4.00
C ASP A 109 -20.15 8.51 -4.66
N LYS A 110 -18.96 8.02 -4.29
CA LYS A 110 -17.67 8.52 -4.76
C LYS A 110 -16.65 7.39 -4.84
N MET A 111 -16.03 7.27 -6.01
CA MET A 111 -14.85 6.44 -6.25
C MET A 111 -13.71 7.34 -6.69
N GLU A 112 -12.64 7.37 -5.91
CA GLU A 112 -11.44 8.13 -6.30
C GLU A 112 -10.71 7.42 -7.44
N SER A 113 -10.08 8.17 -8.35
CA SER A 113 -9.38 7.61 -9.51
C SER A 113 -8.26 6.64 -9.12
N PHE A 114 -7.58 6.92 -8.00
CA PHE A 114 -6.49 6.10 -7.48
C PHE A 114 -6.94 4.71 -6.98
N VAL A 115 -8.24 4.49 -6.74
CA VAL A 115 -8.73 3.14 -6.42
C VAL A 115 -8.37 2.17 -7.56
N LEU A 116 -8.59 2.59 -8.80
CA LEU A 116 -8.25 1.80 -9.98
C LEU A 116 -6.78 1.95 -10.37
N ALA A 117 -6.27 3.19 -10.38
CA ALA A 117 -4.91 3.45 -10.84
C ALA A 117 -3.84 2.87 -9.89
N GLU A 118 -4.11 2.79 -8.61
CA GLU A 118 -3.10 2.45 -7.60
C GLU A 118 -3.51 1.24 -6.78
N THR A 119 -4.62 1.33 -6.03
CA THR A 119 -5.00 0.28 -5.06
C THR A 119 -5.18 -1.08 -5.76
N MET A 120 -6.02 -1.14 -6.80
CA MET A 120 -6.24 -2.36 -7.56
C MET A 120 -5.00 -2.78 -8.36
N LYS A 121 -4.18 -1.83 -8.84
CA LYS A 121 -2.92 -2.14 -9.53
C LYS A 121 -1.91 -2.81 -8.60
N TYR A 122 -1.69 -2.29 -7.40
CA TYR A 122 -0.78 -2.88 -6.42
C TYR A 122 -1.27 -4.22 -5.91
N LEU A 123 -2.57 -4.37 -5.64
CA LEU A 123 -3.16 -5.66 -5.29
C LEU A 123 -2.98 -6.68 -6.43
N PHE A 124 -3.22 -6.28 -7.69
CA PHE A 124 -2.95 -7.13 -8.84
C PHE A 124 -1.47 -7.57 -8.91
N LEU A 125 -0.54 -6.60 -8.88
CA LEU A 125 0.90 -6.86 -8.96
C LEU A 125 1.43 -7.71 -7.80
N LEU A 126 0.80 -7.63 -6.62
CA LEU A 126 1.14 -8.45 -5.46
C LEU A 126 0.88 -9.94 -5.73
N PHE A 127 -0.14 -10.28 -6.52
CA PHE A 127 -0.49 -11.66 -6.87
C PHE A 127 0.07 -12.10 -8.23
N ASP A 128 0.42 -11.17 -9.12
CA ASP A 128 1.02 -11.47 -10.41
C ASP A 128 2.43 -12.09 -10.27
N VAL A 129 2.53 -13.37 -10.63
CA VAL A 129 3.78 -14.12 -10.66
C VAL A 129 4.39 -14.19 -12.06
N ASP A 130 3.56 -14.01 -13.10
CA ASP A 130 3.93 -14.30 -14.49
C ASP A 130 4.51 -13.05 -15.18
N TYR A 131 4.00 -11.86 -14.83
CA TYR A 131 4.37 -10.59 -15.46
C TYR A 131 4.67 -9.46 -14.46
N PRO A 132 5.58 -9.65 -13.49
CA PRO A 132 5.88 -8.62 -12.52
C PRO A 132 6.50 -7.39 -13.19
N VAL A 133 6.15 -6.20 -12.72
CA VAL A 133 6.90 -4.97 -13.04
C VAL A 133 8.30 -5.08 -12.41
N PRO A 134 9.39 -5.17 -13.19
CA PRO A 134 10.72 -5.34 -12.63
C PRO A 134 11.19 -4.04 -11.98
N LEU A 135 11.27 -4.00 -10.64
CA LEU A 135 11.66 -2.79 -9.88
C LEU A 135 13.15 -2.43 -10.03
N ASP A 136 13.95 -3.32 -10.63
CA ASP A 136 15.29 -3.05 -11.13
C ASP A 136 15.28 -2.22 -12.41
N LYS A 137 14.20 -2.24 -13.22
CA LYS A 137 14.09 -1.53 -14.51
C LYS A 137 13.12 -0.37 -14.51
N TYR A 138 12.10 -0.41 -13.66
CA TYR A 138 11.07 0.63 -13.58
C TYR A 138 11.06 1.29 -12.21
N VAL A 139 10.66 2.55 -12.19
CA VAL A 139 10.29 3.30 -10.99
C VAL A 139 8.82 3.66 -11.13
N LEU A 140 8.01 3.25 -10.17
CA LEU A 140 6.62 3.68 -10.10
C LEU A 140 6.61 5.14 -9.59
N ASN A 141 5.91 6.03 -10.29
CA ASN A 141 5.68 7.37 -9.77
C ASN A 141 4.68 7.32 -8.58
N THR A 142 4.40 8.47 -7.98
CA THR A 142 3.48 8.57 -6.83
C THR A 142 2.01 8.22 -7.14
N GLU A 143 1.67 7.89 -8.39
CA GLU A 143 0.35 7.40 -8.82
C GLU A 143 0.46 6.01 -9.46
N ALA A 144 1.46 5.22 -9.02
CA ALA A 144 1.73 3.86 -9.46
C ALA A 144 1.97 3.69 -10.98
N HIS A 145 2.35 4.74 -11.71
CA HIS A 145 2.65 4.64 -13.14
C HIS A 145 4.12 4.26 -13.36
N PRO A 146 4.41 3.14 -14.06
CA PRO A 146 5.78 2.68 -14.27
C PRO A 146 6.51 3.56 -15.29
N LEU A 147 7.61 4.16 -14.84
CA LEU A 147 8.56 4.90 -15.66
C LEU A 147 9.84 4.09 -15.78
N GLY A 148 10.34 3.91 -17.01
CA GLY A 148 11.62 3.24 -17.22
C GLY A 148 12.74 4.02 -16.55
N LYS A 149 13.64 3.33 -15.85
CA LYS A 149 14.84 3.96 -15.28
C LYS A 149 15.64 4.59 -16.40
N ILE A 150 15.80 5.91 -16.33
CA ILE A 150 16.65 6.64 -17.24
C ILE A 150 18.10 6.36 -16.81
N GLY A 151 18.85 5.71 -17.70
CA GLY A 151 20.29 5.52 -17.51
C GLY A 151 21.00 6.86 -17.36
N LEU A 152 22.18 6.85 -16.74
CA LEU A 152 23.00 8.06 -16.70
C LEU A 152 23.32 8.48 -18.14
N PRO A 153 23.19 9.79 -18.47
CA PRO A 153 23.67 10.29 -19.75
C PRO A 153 25.14 9.95 -19.94
N SER A 154 25.57 9.75 -21.19
CA SER A 154 26.93 9.30 -21.52
C SER A 154 28.05 10.21 -21.01
N TRP A 155 27.74 11.46 -20.68
CA TRP A 155 28.65 12.46 -20.13
C TRP A 155 28.71 12.50 -18.60
N VAL A 156 27.83 11.78 -17.90
CA VAL A 156 27.91 11.62 -16.44
C VAL A 156 28.86 10.46 -16.16
N LYS A 157 30.07 10.77 -15.68
CA LYS A 157 30.97 9.74 -15.18
C LYS A 157 30.30 9.07 -13.98
N PRO A 158 30.18 7.73 -13.96
CA PRO A 158 29.67 7.04 -12.79
C PRO A 158 30.57 7.40 -11.60
N ASP A 159 29.98 7.91 -10.52
CA ASP A 159 30.68 7.98 -9.26
C ASP A 159 31.17 6.55 -8.94
N PRO A 160 32.45 6.34 -8.54
CA PRO A 160 32.91 5.04 -8.05
C PRO A 160 32.00 4.48 -6.95
N ASP A 161 31.36 5.37 -6.19
CA ASP A 161 30.38 5.07 -5.15
C ASP A 161 28.91 5.14 -5.66
N ASP A 162 28.68 5.35 -6.97
CA ASP A 162 27.33 5.35 -7.56
C ASP A 162 26.73 3.93 -7.55
N ILE A 163 25.68 3.84 -6.77
CA ILE A 163 24.90 2.65 -6.45
C ILE A 163 23.97 2.18 -7.57
N ARG A 164 23.88 2.90 -8.71
CA ARG A 164 23.03 2.54 -9.86
C ARG A 164 23.57 1.38 -10.74
N LYS A 165 24.62 0.68 -10.31
CA LYS A 165 25.27 -0.41 -11.07
C LYS A 165 24.76 -1.83 -10.77
N SER A 166 23.70 -1.99 -9.97
CA SER A 166 23.08 -3.30 -9.69
C SER A 166 21.78 -3.50 -10.45
#